data_AF-A0A7C4P8F8-F1
#
_entry.id   AF-A0A7C4P8F8-F1
#
_cell.length_a   1.000
_cell.length_b   1.000
_cell.length_c   1.000
_cell.angle_alpha   90.00
_cell.angle_beta   90.00
_cell.angle_gamma   90.00
#
_symmetry.space_group_name_H-M   'P 1'
#
loop_
_entity.id
_entity.type
_entity.pdbx_description
1 polymer ?
#
loop_
_entity_poly.entity_id
_entity_poly.type
_entity_poly.pdbx_seq_one_letter_code
_entity_poly.pdbx_strand_id
1 'polypeptide(L)'
;MSNNLKIKKEKFILQPKWRLIYAISLGCLFGITLFIFYISKASSYLSDDPSACINCHIMIPQYATWFHSSHREWATCNDCHIPHENIFSKYYFKATGGLRHASIFTLGLEPQVIRINEKGKSIVQNNCIRCT
;
A
#
# COMPACT_ATOMS: atom_id res chain seq x y z
N MET A 1 -46.84 -1.86 25.93
CA MET A 1 -45.86 -2.18 24.85
C MET A 1 -44.45 -1.61 25.12
N SER A 2 -44.00 -1.54 26.39
CA SER A 2 -42.74 -0.86 26.80
C SER A 2 -41.64 -1.83 27.34
N ASN A 3 -42.02 -3.04 27.78
CA ASN A 3 -41.08 -3.94 28.47
C ASN A 3 -40.11 -4.71 27.57
N ASN A 4 -40.37 -4.84 26.26
CA ASN A 4 -39.49 -5.58 25.34
C ASN A 4 -38.25 -4.79 24.88
N LEU A 5 -38.23 -3.46 25.03
CA LEU A 5 -37.11 -2.60 24.63
C LEU A 5 -35.98 -2.52 25.67
N LYS A 6 -36.29 -2.69 26.97
CA LYS A 6 -35.27 -2.73 28.04
C LYS A 6 -34.47 -4.03 28.06
N ILE A 7 -35.14 -5.17 27.87
CA ILE A 7 -34.51 -6.51 27.91
C ILE A 7 -33.44 -6.68 26.80
N LYS A 8 -33.62 -6.02 25.65
CA LYS A 8 -32.66 -6.08 24.54
C LYS A 8 -31.44 -5.17 24.75
N LYS A 9 -31.60 -4.04 25.45
CA LYS A 9 -30.49 -3.12 25.79
C LYS A 9 -29.54 -3.71 26.83
N GLU A 10 -30.04 -4.46 27.81
CA GLU A 10 -29.17 -5.09 28.82
C GLU A 10 -28.40 -6.31 28.28
N LYS A 11 -28.93 -7.04 27.30
CA LYS A 11 -28.20 -8.16 26.66
C LYS A 11 -27.08 -7.73 25.70
N PHE A 12 -27.07 -6.47 25.25
CA PHE A 12 -25.98 -5.91 24.44
C PHE A 12 -24.79 -5.44 25.29
N ILE A 13 -24.96 -5.42 26.61
CA ILE A 13 -23.88 -5.23 27.54
C ILE A 13 -23.15 -6.58 27.64
N LEU A 14 -22.05 -6.72 26.89
CA LEU A 14 -21.13 -7.87 26.98
C LEU A 14 -20.98 -8.29 28.45
N GLN A 15 -21.35 -9.53 28.77
CA GLN A 15 -21.25 -10.06 30.12
C GLN A 15 -19.82 -9.87 30.64
N PRO A 16 -19.60 -9.58 31.94
CA PRO A 16 -18.31 -9.14 32.47
C PRO A 16 -17.13 -10.09 32.16
N LYS A 17 -17.38 -11.41 32.05
CA LYS A 17 -16.38 -12.40 31.65
C LYS A 17 -15.95 -12.30 30.18
N TRP A 18 -16.86 -11.90 29.29
CA TRP A 18 -16.61 -11.77 27.86
C TRP A 18 -15.96 -10.42 27.49
N ARG A 19 -16.17 -9.37 28.31
CA ARG A 19 -15.53 -8.07 28.11
C ARG A 19 -14.01 -8.16 28.13
N LEU A 20 -13.46 -8.94 29.05
CA LEU A 20 -12.00 -9.12 29.18
C LEU A 20 -11.42 -9.82 27.95
N ILE A 21 -12.07 -10.90 27.50
CA ILE A 21 -11.67 -11.64 26.30
C ILE A 21 -11.71 -10.72 25.07
N TYR A 22 -12.81 -9.95 24.90
CA TYR A 22 -12.95 -9.02 23.78
C TYR A 22 -11.90 -7.91 23.80
N ALA A 23 -11.60 -7.36 24.98
CA ALA A 23 -10.58 -6.33 25.15
C ALA A 23 -9.17 -6.87 24.83
N ILE A 24 -8.84 -8.09 25.29
CA ILE A 24 -7.56 -8.74 24.98
C ILE A 24 -7.46 -9.04 23.48
N SER A 25 -8.50 -9.60 22.86
CA SER A 25 -8.52 -9.88 21.43
C SER A 25 -8.36 -8.63 20.58
N LEU A 26 -9.06 -7.53 20.91
CA LEU A 26 -8.91 -6.25 20.23
C LEU A 26 -7.50 -5.66 20.44
N GLY A 27 -6.97 -5.74 21.65
CA GLY A 27 -5.60 -5.29 21.95
C GLY A 27 -4.55 -6.06 21.16
N CYS A 28 -4.67 -7.39 21.08
CA CYS A 28 -3.80 -8.22 20.25
C CYS A 28 -3.94 -7.88 18.76
N LEU A 29 -5.16 -7.76 18.24
CA LEU A 29 -5.39 -7.41 16.84
C LEU A 29 -4.78 -6.04 16.48
N PHE A 30 -4.96 -5.05 17.36
CA PHE A 30 -4.41 -3.72 17.20
C PHE A 30 -2.87 -3.73 17.27
N GLY A 31 -2.30 -4.44 18.24
CA GLY A 31 -0.85 -4.60 18.39
C GLY A 31 -0.21 -5.27 17.18
N ILE A 32 -0.81 -6.35 16.66
CA ILE A 32 -0.35 -7.04 15.45
C ILE A 32 -0.43 -6.10 14.25
N THR A 33 -1.53 -5.36 14.10
CA THR A 33 -1.71 -4.43 12.98
C THR A 33 -0.65 -3.32 13.00
N LEU A 34 -0.39 -2.72 14.16
CA LEU A 34 0.67 -1.71 14.29
C LEU A 34 2.07 -2.31 14.03
N PHE A 35 2.32 -3.52 14.52
CA PHE A 35 3.59 -4.20 14.29
C PHE A 35 3.82 -4.50 12.80
N ILE A 36 2.80 -5.00 12.09
CA ILE A 36 2.84 -5.21 10.63
C ILE A 36 3.05 -3.88 9.90
N PHE A 37 2.35 -2.83 10.30
CA PHE A 37 2.49 -1.50 9.69
C PHE A 37 3.92 -0.96 9.84
N TYR A 38 4.55 -1.19 10.99
CA TYR A 38 5.93 -0.81 11.26
C TYR A 38 6.92 -1.61 10.43
N ILE A 39 6.85 -2.95 10.46
CA ILE A 39 7.83 -3.80 9.77
C ILE A 39 7.74 -3.70 8.25
N SER A 40 6.54 -3.45 7.72
CA SER A 40 6.31 -3.26 6.28
C SER A 40 6.76 -1.89 5.77
N LYS A 41 7.18 -0.96 6.65
CA LYS A 41 7.47 0.43 6.31
C LYS A 41 6.31 1.08 5.54
N ALA A 42 5.07 0.80 5.92
CA ALA A 42 3.88 1.20 5.16
C ALA A 42 3.82 2.72 4.88
N SER A 43 4.30 3.56 5.81
CA SER A 43 4.38 5.01 5.63
C SER A 43 5.29 5.44 4.49
N SER A 44 6.37 4.69 4.20
CA SER A 44 7.30 5.01 3.11
C SER A 44 6.63 4.96 1.73
N TYR A 45 5.61 4.11 1.57
CA TYR A 45 4.82 4.02 0.33
C TYR A 45 3.90 5.22 0.11
N LEU A 46 3.74 6.14 1.07
CA LEU A 46 3.03 7.41 0.84
C LEU A 46 3.96 8.47 0.26
N SER A 47 5.27 8.37 0.51
CA SER A 47 6.30 9.26 0.00
C SER A 47 6.66 8.97 -1.47
N ASP A 48 7.39 9.90 -2.08
CA ASP A 48 7.99 9.76 -3.41
C ASP A 48 9.49 9.39 -3.34
N ASP A 49 9.99 9.04 -2.15
CA ASP A 49 11.36 8.56 -1.93
C ASP A 49 11.65 7.27 -2.73
N PRO A 50 12.63 7.28 -3.66
CA PRO A 50 13.07 6.10 -4.42
C PRO A 50 13.45 4.90 -3.55
N SER A 51 13.90 5.14 -2.31
CA SER A 51 14.26 4.09 -1.34
C SER A 51 13.05 3.22 -0.96
N ALA A 52 11.83 3.75 -1.05
CA ALA A 52 10.62 2.98 -0.79
C ALA A 52 10.37 1.90 -1.86
N CYS A 53 10.86 2.11 -3.09
CA CYS A 53 10.69 1.15 -4.19
C CYS A 53 11.52 -0.12 -3.99
N ILE A 54 12.62 -0.05 -3.23
CA ILE A 54 13.49 -1.19 -2.91
C ILE A 54 13.20 -1.81 -1.54
N ASN A 55 12.05 -1.51 -0.94
CA ASN A 55 11.55 -2.29 0.20
C ASN A 55 11.35 -3.77 -0.16
N CYS A 56 11.16 -4.08 -1.45
CA CYS A 56 11.17 -5.44 -1.99
C CYS A 56 12.43 -5.65 -2.84
N HIS A 57 13.16 -6.74 -2.57
CA HIS A 57 14.43 -7.05 -3.24
C HIS A 57 14.30 -7.21 -4.76
N ILE A 58 13.14 -7.65 -5.25
CA ILE A 58 12.89 -7.85 -6.68
C ILE A 58 12.99 -6.56 -7.50
N MET A 59 12.85 -5.40 -6.85
CA MET A 59 12.98 -4.09 -7.50
C MET A 59 14.42 -3.56 -7.51
N ILE A 60 15.39 -4.22 -6.85
CA ILE A 60 16.79 -3.78 -6.80
C ILE A 60 17.39 -3.57 -8.20
N PRO A 61 17.21 -4.46 -9.19
CA PRO A 61 17.78 -4.24 -10.52
C PRO A 61 17.23 -2.97 -11.19
N GLN A 62 15.92 -2.71 -11.04
CA GLN A 62 15.27 -1.54 -11.62
C GLN A 62 15.78 -0.25 -10.97
N TYR A 63 15.88 -0.25 -9.63
CA TYR A 63 16.48 0.86 -8.89
C TYR A 63 17.93 1.11 -9.28
N ALA A 64 18.74 0.05 -9.40
CA ALA A 64 20.14 0.17 -9.78
C ALA A 64 20.30 0.79 -11.18
N THR A 65 19.46 0.39 -12.14
CA THR A 65 19.50 1.01 -13.49
C THR A 65 19.09 2.48 -13.47
N TRP A 66 18.06 2.85 -12.70
CA TRP A 66 17.68 4.25 -12.50
C TRP A 66 18.79 5.06 -11.82
N PHE A 67 19.42 4.51 -10.78
CA PHE A 67 20.50 5.15 -10.03
C PHE A 67 21.77 5.38 -10.88
N HIS A 68 21.98 4.59 -11.93
CA HIS A 68 23.06 4.79 -12.90
C HIS A 68 22.60 5.54 -14.16
N SER A 69 21.39 6.08 -14.19
CA SER A 69 20.85 6.85 -15.31
C SER A 69 20.90 8.36 -15.06
N SER A 70 20.78 9.15 -16.13
CA SER A 70 20.67 10.62 -16.06
C SER A 70 19.43 11.10 -15.30
N HIS A 71 18.40 10.25 -15.16
CA HIS A 71 17.16 10.62 -14.50
C HIS A 71 17.32 10.74 -12.97
N ARG A 72 18.33 10.13 -12.35
CA ARG A 72 18.46 10.11 -10.88
C ARG A 72 18.56 11.50 -10.25
N GLU A 73 19.14 12.46 -10.98
CA GLU A 73 19.39 13.83 -10.50
C GLU A 73 18.14 14.72 -10.64
N TRP A 74 17.18 14.31 -11.48
CA TRP A 74 16.06 15.16 -11.90
C TRP A 74 14.67 14.56 -11.63
N ALA A 75 14.58 13.24 -11.43
CA ALA A 75 13.33 12.53 -11.33
C ALA A 75 13.42 11.33 -10.38
N THR A 76 12.40 11.16 -9.55
CA THR A 76 12.16 9.97 -8.73
C THR A 76 11.44 8.88 -9.51
N CYS A 77 11.35 7.68 -8.95
CA CYS A 77 10.61 6.57 -9.56
C CYS A 77 9.14 6.95 -9.83
N ASN A 78 8.50 7.69 -8.91
CA ASN A 78 7.10 8.07 -9.04
C ASN A 78 6.87 9.16 -10.10
N ASP A 79 7.90 9.96 -10.42
CA ASP A 79 7.81 10.99 -11.47
C ASP A 79 7.57 10.38 -12.85
N CYS A 80 8.08 9.18 -13.07
CA CYS A 80 7.87 8.41 -14.30
C CYS A 80 6.68 7.44 -14.18
N HIS A 81 6.53 6.73 -13.05
CA HIS A 81 5.60 5.60 -12.94
C HIS A 81 4.19 5.94 -12.46
N ILE A 82 3.95 7.15 -11.93
CA ILE A 82 2.64 7.56 -11.37
C ILE A 82 2.08 8.72 -12.22
N PRO A 83 0.76 8.77 -12.47
CA PRO A 83 0.16 9.90 -13.18
C PRO A 83 0.17 11.17 -12.32
N HIS A 84 0.42 12.31 -12.97
CA HIS A 84 0.50 13.64 -12.32
C HIS A 84 -0.68 14.56 -12.68
N GLU A 85 -1.73 14.02 -13.32
CA GLU A 85 -2.90 14.78 -13.76
C GLU A 85 -3.67 15.41 -12.60
N ASN A 86 -3.87 14.65 -11.52
CA ASN A 86 -4.50 15.12 -10.30
C ASN A 86 -4.11 14.22 -9.11
N ILE A 87 -4.28 14.76 -7.90
CA ILE A 87 -3.90 14.11 -6.64
C ILE A 87 -4.68 12.80 -6.43
N PHE A 88 -5.96 12.76 -6.82
CA PHE A 88 -6.79 11.58 -6.67
C PHE A 88 -6.30 10.41 -7.54
N SER A 89 -6.03 10.66 -8.82
CA SER A 89 -5.46 9.71 -9.78
C SER A 89 -4.10 9.20 -9.31
N LYS A 90 -3.25 10.09 -8.75
CA LYS A 90 -1.95 9.74 -8.16
C LYS A 90 -2.11 8.65 -7.09
N TYR A 91 -2.91 8.93 -6.06
CA TYR A 91 -3.10 8.00 -4.94
C TYR A 91 -3.91 6.76 -5.32
N TYR A 92 -4.90 6.89 -6.19
CA TYR A 92 -5.68 5.76 -6.69
C TYR A 92 -4.80 4.77 -7.46
N PHE A 93 -3.94 5.27 -8.35
CA PHE A 93 -3.00 4.43 -9.10
C PHE A 93 -1.96 3.79 -8.17
N LYS A 94 -1.46 4.55 -7.19
CA LYS A 94 -0.51 4.04 -6.18
C LYS A 94 -1.13 2.91 -5.34
N ALA A 95 -2.37 3.09 -4.88
CA ALA A 95 -3.07 2.10 -4.07
C ALA A 95 -3.39 0.83 -4.88
N THR A 96 -3.96 0.99 -6.08
CA THR A 96 -4.30 -0.17 -6.95
C THR A 96 -3.07 -0.92 -7.43
N GLY A 97 -1.99 -0.20 -7.79
CA GLY A 97 -0.70 -0.79 -8.15
C GLY A 97 -0.06 -1.52 -6.97
N GLY A 98 -0.02 -0.89 -5.79
CA GLY A 98 0.50 -1.49 -4.56
C GLY A 98 -0.25 -2.76 -4.15
N LEU A 99 -1.59 -2.72 -4.16
CA LEU A 99 -2.42 -3.90 -3.87
C LEU A 99 -2.18 -5.03 -4.87
N ARG A 100 -2.07 -4.72 -6.17
CA ARG A 100 -1.76 -5.71 -7.20
C ARG A 100 -0.40 -6.36 -6.95
N HIS A 101 0.66 -5.57 -6.72
CA HIS A 101 1.99 -6.12 -6.45
C HIS A 101 1.97 -6.99 -5.19
N ALA A 102 1.40 -6.49 -4.09
CA ALA A 102 1.27 -7.26 -2.85
C ALA A 102 0.54 -8.60 -3.07
N SER A 103 -0.56 -8.60 -3.84
CA SER A 103 -1.31 -9.84 -4.14
C SER A 103 -0.49 -10.83 -4.97
N ILE A 104 0.22 -10.37 -6.01
CA ILE A 104 1.05 -11.24 -6.86
C ILE A 104 2.16 -11.89 -6.05
N PHE A 105 2.87 -11.12 -5.21
CA PHE A 105 3.93 -11.65 -4.36
C PHE A 105 3.42 -12.55 -3.25
N THR A 106 2.27 -12.22 -2.65
CA THR A 106 1.66 -13.08 -1.61
C THR A 106 1.24 -14.44 -2.18
N LEU A 107 0.81 -14.47 -3.44
CA LEU A 107 0.37 -15.68 -4.13
C LEU A 107 1.51 -16.42 -4.85
N GLY A 108 2.74 -15.88 -4.86
CA GLY A 108 3.87 -16.47 -5.58
C GLY A 108 3.66 -16.52 -7.10
N LEU A 109 2.95 -15.52 -7.65
CA LEU A 109 2.59 -15.45 -9.06
C LEU A 109 3.50 -14.50 -9.85
N GLU A 110 4.67 -14.16 -9.33
CA GLU A 110 5.60 -13.25 -9.99
C GLU A 110 6.15 -13.85 -11.30
N PRO A 111 6.14 -13.08 -12.40
CA PRO A 111 6.75 -13.54 -13.65
C PRO A 111 8.27 -13.54 -13.53
N GLN A 112 8.93 -14.49 -14.19
CA GLN A 112 10.40 -14.54 -14.29
C GLN A 112 10.99 -13.29 -14.96
N VAL A 113 10.24 -12.70 -15.89
CA VAL A 113 10.62 -11.44 -16.57
C VAL A 113 9.57 -10.39 -16.26
N ILE A 114 9.98 -9.40 -15.47
CA ILE A 114 9.12 -8.28 -15.09
C ILE A 114 9.01 -7.35 -16.29
N ARG A 115 7.77 -7.16 -16.76
CA ARG A 115 7.45 -6.20 -17.82
C ARG A 115 6.37 -5.27 -17.34
N ILE A 116 6.52 -3.99 -17.69
CA ILE A 116 5.49 -2.99 -17.43
C ILE A 116 4.23 -3.31 -18.24
N ASN A 117 3.07 -3.17 -17.60
CA ASN A 117 1.78 -3.36 -18.26
C ASN A 117 1.48 -2.19 -19.22
N GLU A 118 0.52 -2.38 -20.14
CA GLU A 118 0.19 -1.35 -21.15
C GLU A 118 -0.20 0.00 -20.51
N LYS A 119 -0.98 -0.03 -19.41
CA LYS A 119 -1.35 1.18 -18.67
C LYS A 119 -0.13 1.91 -18.07
N GLY A 120 0.84 1.17 -17.56
CA GLY A 120 2.08 1.72 -17.03
C GLY A 120 2.94 2.32 -18.12
N LYS A 121 3.01 1.67 -19.30
CA LYS A 121 3.73 2.20 -20.46
C LYS A 121 3.17 3.55 -20.90
N SER A 122 1.85 3.67 -21.00
CA SER A 122 1.22 4.95 -21.38
C SER A 122 1.49 6.05 -20.36
N ILE A 123 1.49 5.73 -19.06
CA ILE A 123 1.81 6.69 -17.99
C ILE A 123 3.27 7.15 -18.10
N VAL A 124 4.21 6.22 -18.26
CA VAL A 124 5.64 6.55 -18.42
C VAL A 124 5.86 7.41 -19.66
N GLN A 125 5.20 7.09 -20.79
CA GLN A 125 5.30 7.87 -22.01
C GLN A 125 4.76 9.30 -21.82
N ASN A 126 3.59 9.44 -21.18
CA ASN A 126 3.01 10.76 -20.91
C ASN A 126 3.91 11.59 -19.99
N ASN A 127 4.51 10.96 -18.98
CA ASN A 127 5.44 11.62 -18.07
C ASN A 127 6.78 11.98 -18.74
N CYS A 128 7.24 11.19 -19.72
CA CYS A 128 8.38 11.54 -20.55
C CYS A 128 8.12 12.85 -21.32
N ILE A 129 6.98 12.96 -22.00
CA ILE A 129 6.58 14.16 -22.76
C ILE A 129 6.36 15.37 -21.83
N ARG A 130 5.95 15.14 -20.58
CA ARG A 130 5.72 16.20 -19.58
C ARG A 130 7.02 16.89 -19.12
N CYS A 131 8.13 16.16 -19.09
CA CYS A 131 9.39 16.63 -18.52
C CYS A 131 10.40 17.13 -19.55
N THR A 132 10.07 17.07 -20.85
CA THR A 132 10.81 17.71 -21.96
C THR A 132 10.41 19.16 -22.12
#